data_AF-A0AA36M4I9-F1
#
_entry.id   AF-A0AA36M4I9-F1
#
_cell.length_a   1.000
_cell.length_b   1.000
_cell.length_c   1.000
_cell.angle_alpha   90.00
_cell.angle_beta   90.00
_cell.angle_gamma   90.00
#
_symmetry.space_group_name_H-M   'P 1'
#
loop_
_entity.id
_entity.type
_entity.pdbx_description
1 polymer ?
#
loop_
_entity_poly.entity_id
_entity_poly.type
_entity_poly.pdbx_seq_one_letter_code
_entity_poly.pdbx_strand_id
1 'polypeptide(L)' 'MELLILLCALLAIAGTEEIKCDADNKCPQKYVCYEGTCAYRCPIYEPENIPAGCEVRMYTDRKGCERPKIIC' A
#
# COMPACT_ATOMS: atom_id res chain seq x y z
N MET A 1 -10.97 35.42 12.49
CA MET A 1 -10.71 34.08 13.08
C MET A 1 -11.61 33.00 12.49
N GLU A 2 -12.88 33.31 12.20
CA GLU A 2 -13.84 32.34 11.63
C GLU A 2 -13.45 31.77 10.25
N LEU A 3 -12.85 32.59 9.39
CA LEU A 3 -12.36 32.15 8.07
C LEU A 3 -11.24 31.10 8.16
N LEU A 4 -10.41 31.17 9.20
CA LEU A 4 -9.28 30.25 9.40
C LEU A 4 -9.77 28.86 9.85
N ILE A 5 -10.86 28.83 10.64
CA ILE A 5 -11.47 27.60 11.16
C ILE A 5 -12.17 26.83 10.03
N LEU A 6 -12.87 27.55 9.15
CA LEU A 6 -13.50 26.98 7.96
C LEU A 6 -12.48 26.34 7.01
N LEU A 7 -11.32 26.98 6.81
CA LEU A 7 -10.27 26.45 5.95
C LEU A 7 -9.64 25.15 6.51
N CYS A 8 -9.42 25.09 7.83
CA CYS A 8 -8.89 23.89 8.48
C CYS A 8 -9.90 22.73 8.46
N ALA A 9 -11.21 23.01 8.55
CA ALA A 9 -12.24 21.98 8.45
C ALA A 9 -12.32 21.37 7.04
N LEU A 10 -12.13 22.17 5.99
CA LEU A 10 -12.09 21.71 4.59
C LEU A 10 -10.86 20.85 4.27
N LEU A 11 -9.72 21.11 4.90
CA LEU A 11 -8.51 20.31 4.71
C LEU A 11 -8.58 18.95 5.43
N ALA A 12 -9.40 18.82 6.48
CA ALA A 12 -9.57 17.57 7.22
C ALA A 12 -10.43 16.53 6.48
N ILE A 13 -11.24 16.95 5.49
CA ILE A 13 -12.11 16.08 4.70
C ILE A 13 -11.42 15.50 3.46
N ALA A 14 -10.21 15.95 3.14
CA ALA A 14 -9.34 15.32 2.14
C ALA A 14 -8.75 14.02 2.71
N GLY A 15 -9.63 13.12 3.12
CA GLY A 15 -9.31 11.76 3.50
C GLY A 15 -8.76 11.01 2.28
N THR A 16 -7.81 10.12 2.54
CA THR A 16 -7.24 9.17 1.58
C THR A 16 -8.35 8.55 0.72
N GLU A 17 -8.42 8.92 -0.56
CA GLU A 17 -9.44 8.36 -1.45
C GLU A 17 -9.25 6.84 -1.54
N GLU A 18 -10.23 6.11 -1.02
CA GLU A 18 -10.29 4.67 -1.14
C GLU A 18 -10.44 4.30 -2.62
N ILE A 19 -9.49 3.54 -3.15
CA ILE A 19 -9.55 3.07 -4.54
C ILE A 19 -10.66 2.04 -4.62
N LYS A 20 -11.75 2.34 -5.33
CA LYS A 20 -12.86 1.40 -5.53
C LYS A 20 -12.56 0.38 -6.61
N CYS A 21 -13.19 -0.80 -6.51
CA CYS A 21 -13.15 -1.78 -7.58
C CYS A 21 -13.93 -1.29 -8.81
N ASP A 22 -13.58 -1.80 -9.99
CA ASP A 22 -14.39 -1.60 -11.20
C ASP A 22 -15.67 -2.48 -11.21
N ALA A 23 -16.47 -2.34 -12.27
CA ALA A 23 -17.71 -3.10 -12.44
C ALA A 23 -17.52 -4.63 -12.55
N ASP A 24 -16.30 -5.09 -12.87
CA ASP A 24 -15.92 -6.50 -12.93
C ASP A 24 -15.24 -6.99 -11.63
N ASN A 25 -15.25 -6.20 -10.55
CA ASN A 25 -14.51 -6.44 -9.31
C ASN A 25 -12.98 -6.52 -9.51
N LYS A 26 -12.43 -5.80 -10.50
CA LYS A 26 -10.99 -5.71 -10.73
C LYS A 26 -10.41 -4.46 -10.07
N CYS A 27 -9.12 -4.56 -9.81
CA CYS A 27 -8.30 -3.51 -9.21
C CYS A 27 -6.98 -3.36 -9.99
N PRO A 28 -6.28 -2.23 -9.83
CA PRO A 28 -4.91 -2.08 -10.30
C PRO A 28 -4.00 -3.22 -9.83
N GLN A 29 -2.90 -3.45 -10.56
CA GLN A 29 -1.91 -4.45 -10.15
C GLN A 29 -1.47 -4.23 -8.69
N LYS A 30 -1.20 -5.32 -7.98
CA LYS A 30 -0.87 -5.39 -6.53
C LYS A 30 -2.07 -5.25 -5.57
N TYR A 31 -3.27 -4.99 -6.06
CA TYR A 31 -4.49 -4.88 -5.24
C TYR A 31 -5.48 -6.01 -5.54
N VAL A 32 -6.38 -6.27 -4.60
CA VAL A 32 -7.49 -7.22 -4.71
C VAL A 32 -8.77 -6.52 -4.28
N CYS A 33 -9.87 -6.77 -4.99
CA CYS A 33 -11.16 -6.25 -4.58
C CYS A 33 -11.64 -6.98 -3.31
N TYR A 34 -11.88 -6.22 -2.25
CA TYR A 34 -12.42 -6.69 -0.98
C TYR A 34 -13.51 -5.72 -0.55
N GLU A 35 -14.75 -6.20 -0.43
CA GLU A 35 -15.91 -5.40 -0.01
C GLU A 35 -16.14 -4.12 -0.85
N GLY A 36 -15.81 -4.17 -2.15
CA GLY A 36 -15.98 -3.02 -3.08
C GLY A 36 -14.82 -2.03 -3.10
N THR A 37 -13.78 -2.27 -2.28
CA THR A 37 -12.56 -1.47 -2.21
C THR A 37 -11.34 -2.30 -2.61
N CYS A 38 -10.38 -1.68 -3.28
CA CYS A 38 -9.11 -2.30 -3.65
C CYS A 38 -8.16 -2.32 -2.45
N ALA A 39 -8.07 -3.47 -1.80
CA ALA A 39 -7.11 -3.71 -0.72
C ALA A 39 -5.75 -4.17 -1.29
N TYR A 40 -4.66 -3.75 -0.66
CA TYR A 40 -3.32 -4.17 -1.08
C TYR A 40 -3.13 -5.68 -0.86
N ARG A 41 -2.74 -6.41 -1.92
CA ARG A 41 -2.68 -7.88 -1.96
C ARG A 41 -1.27 -8.43 -1.66
N CYS A 42 -0.30 -7.58 -1.39
CA CYS A 42 1.08 -8.01 -1.19
C CYS A 42 1.42 -7.94 0.31
N PRO A 43 1.27 -9.03 1.09
CA PRO A 43 1.78 -9.05 2.44
C PRO A 43 3.30 -8.89 2.38
N ILE A 44 3.83 -7.87 3.06
CA ILE A 44 5.27 -7.69 3.24
C ILE A 44 5.62 -8.44 4.51
N TYR A 45 6.53 -9.41 4.40
CA TYR A 45 7.08 -10.13 5.54
C TYR A 45 8.52 -9.68 5.71
N GLU A 46 8.83 -9.03 6.83
CA GLU A 46 10.22 -8.71 7.16
C GLU A 46 10.95 -9.99 7.58
N PRO A 47 12.20 -10.22 7.11
CA PRO A 47 12.96 -11.38 7.54
C PRO A 47 13.30 -11.25 9.04
N GLU A 48 12.88 -12.22 9.85
CA GLU A 48 13.13 -12.21 11.30
C GLU A 48 14.63 -12.28 11.66
N ASN A 49 15.43 -12.96 10.84
CA ASN A 49 16.86 -13.14 11.06
C ASN A 49 17.64 -12.88 9.78
N ILE A 50 18.54 -11.89 9.82
CA ILE A 50 19.47 -11.58 8.74
C ILE A 50 20.86 -12.08 9.17
N PRO A 51 21.48 -13.05 8.46
CA PRO A 51 22.80 -13.54 8.83
C PRO A 51 23.87 -12.44 8.75
N ALA A 52 24.91 -12.57 9.59
CA ALA A 52 26.02 -11.62 9.60
C ALA A 52 26.72 -11.56 8.24
N GLY A 53 26.92 -10.34 7.72
CA GLY A 53 27.51 -10.12 6.40
C GLY A 53 26.51 -10.12 5.24
N CYS A 54 25.23 -10.37 5.49
CA CYS A 54 24.18 -10.31 4.47
C CYS A 54 23.35 -9.02 4.58
N GLU A 55 22.72 -8.62 3.48
CA GLU A 55 21.82 -7.46 3.41
C GLU A 55 20.45 -7.84 2.85
N VAL A 56 19.41 -7.05 3.18
CA VAL A 56 18.08 -7.21 2.59
C VAL A 56 17.93 -6.27 1.40
N ARG A 57 17.63 -6.83 0.23
CA ARG A 57 17.28 -6.07 -0.99
C ARG A 57 15.81 -6.28 -1.32
N MET A 58 15.15 -5.21 -1.75
CA MET A 58 13.79 -5.28 -2.28
C MET A 58 13.82 -5.63 -3.76
N TYR A 59 12.97 -6.55 -4.18
CA TYR A 59 12.74 -6.84 -5.60
C TYR A 59 11.25 -6.90 -5.89
N THR A 60 10.88 -6.58 -7.13
CA THR A 60 9.50 -6.70 -7.60
C THR A 60 9.28 -8.09 -8.20
N ASP A 61 8.33 -8.85 -7.65
CA ASP A 61 7.95 -10.14 -8.21
C ASP A 61 7.11 -9.99 -9.50
N ARG A 62 6.80 -11.10 -10.16
CA ARG A 62 6.01 -11.10 -11.41
C ARG A 62 4.59 -10.54 -11.26
N LYS A 63 4.09 -10.40 -10.03
CA LYS A 63 2.78 -9.83 -9.70
C LYS A 63 2.87 -8.35 -9.32
N GLY A 64 4.07 -7.76 -9.41
CA GLY A 64 4.33 -6.38 -9.02
C GLY A 64 4.56 -6.20 -7.52
N CYS A 65 4.54 -7.25 -6.70
CA CYS A 65 4.71 -7.11 -5.27
C CYS A 65 6.18 -6.86 -4.92
N GLU A 66 6.43 -5.90 -4.03
CA GLU A 66 7.76 -5.74 -3.41
C GLU A 66 7.97 -6.86 -2.39
N ARG A 67 9.09 -7.56 -2.54
CA ARG A 67 9.49 -8.70 -1.71
C ARG A 67 10.91 -8.46 -1.21
N PRO A 68 11.18 -8.71 0.08
CA PRO A 68 12.55 -8.70 0.58
C PRO A 68 13.27 -9.99 0.16
N LYS A 69 14.55 -9.86 -0.17
CA LYS A 69 15.48 -10.96 -0.41
C LYS A 69 16.76 -10.72 0.37
N ILE A 70 17.19 -11.71 1.14
CA ILE A 70 18.50 -11.69 1.78
C ILE A 70 19.55 -12.00 0.70
N ILE A 71 20.56 -11.13 0.60
CA ILE A 71 21.73 -11.30 -0.25
C ILE A 71 22.95 -11.43 0.65
N CYS A 72 23.60 -12.58 0.52
CA CYS A 72 24.94 -12.89 0.97
C CYS A 72 25.74 -13.20 -0.31
#